data_AF-A0A4P8ZXT7-F1
#
_entry.id   AF-A0A4P8ZXT7-F1
#
_cell.length_a   1.000
_cell.length_b   1.000
_cell.length_c   1.000
_cell.angle_alpha   90.00
_cell.angle_beta   90.00
_cell.angle_gamma   90.00
#
_symmetry.space_group_name_H-M   'P 1'
#
loop_
_entity.id
_entity.type
_entity.pdbx_description
1 polymer ?
#
loop_
_entity_poly.entity_id
_entity_poly.type
_entity_poly.pdbx_seq_one_letter_code
_entity_poly.pdbx_strand_id
1 'polypeptide(L)'
;MLEGLTIIIGVIIVLGGILVLTSENDSLALTNGIMFTTLGLTALFWTARGTVQYLSKDSSLLWLYRPLATLPEWVGYVGLAVTAGLLILSVVFLVDDFVHLPRRKGGNY
;
A
#
# COMPACT_ATOMS: atom_id res chain seq x y z
N MET A 1 -16.50 6.89 12.90
CA MET A 1 -15.07 6.52 12.99
C MET A 1 -14.63 5.59 11.85
N LEU A 2 -15.36 4.51 11.56
CA LEU A 2 -14.95 3.56 10.52
C LEU A 2 -14.90 4.17 9.11
N GLU A 3 -15.92 4.95 8.71
CA GLU A 3 -15.90 5.66 7.42
C GLU A 3 -14.68 6.55 7.25
N GLY A 4 -14.28 7.29 8.30
CA GLY A 4 -13.08 8.13 8.26
C GLY A 4 -11.81 7.32 8.03
N LEU A 5 -11.69 6.15 8.69
CA LEU A 5 -10.58 5.22 8.45
C LEU A 5 -10.58 4.68 7.02
N THR A 6 -11.76 4.30 6.49
CA THR A 6 -11.89 3.82 5.09
C THR A 6 -11.47 4.89 4.10
N ILE A 7 -11.84 6.16 4.34
CA ILE A 7 -11.44 7.30 3.50
C ILE A 7 -9.93 7.46 3.53
N ILE A 8 -9.31 7.45 4.72
CA ILE A 8 -7.84 7.56 4.85
C ILE A 8 -7.14 6.43 4.11
N ILE A 9 -7.60 5.19 4.26
CA ILE A 9 -7.05 4.04 3.55
C ILE A 9 -7.22 4.21 2.02
N GLY A 10 -8.39 4.65 1.57
CA GLY A 10 -8.65 4.95 0.16
C GLY A 10 -7.71 6.00 -0.41
N VAL A 11 -7.46 7.08 0.34
CA VAL A 11 -6.50 8.13 -0.04
C VAL A 11 -5.08 7.57 -0.17
N ILE A 12 -4.64 6.72 0.76
CA ILE A 12 -3.31 6.09 0.69
C ILE A 12 -3.18 5.21 -0.56
N ILE A 13 -4.22 4.42 -0.88
CA ILE A 13 -4.24 3.58 -2.08
C ILE A 13 -4.15 4.45 -3.34
N VAL A 14 -4.94 5.53 -3.41
CA VAL A 14 -4.94 6.43 -4.57
C VAL A 14 -3.59 7.13 -4.74
N LEU A 15 -3.01 7.65 -3.65
CA LEU A 15 -1.70 8.29 -3.68
C LEU A 15 -0.59 7.32 -4.08
N GLY A 16 -0.61 6.10 -3.55
CA GLY A 16 0.31 5.03 -3.96
C GLY A 16 0.19 4.73 -5.45
N GLY A 17 -1.04 4.64 -5.97
CA GLY A 17 -1.32 4.40 -7.38
C GLY A 17 -0.83 5.53 -8.28
N ILE A 18 -1.04 6.79 -7.87
CA ILE A 18 -0.51 7.96 -8.58
C ILE A 18 1.03 7.88 -8.64
N LEU A 19 1.68 7.57 -7.52
CA LEU A 19 3.13 7.41 -7.44
C LEU A 19 3.63 6.37 -8.45
N VAL A 20 2.97 5.21 -8.53
CA VAL A 20 3.28 4.19 -9.56
C VAL A 20 3.14 4.76 -10.97
N LEU A 21 2.03 5.43 -11.28
CA LEU A 21 1.78 5.98 -12.61
C LEU A 21 2.78 7.07 -13.01
N THR A 22 3.32 7.82 -12.05
CA THR A 22 4.28 8.91 -12.30
C THR A 22 5.75 8.48 -12.24
N SER A 23 6.04 7.21 -11.93
CA SER A 23 7.39 6.73 -11.59
C SER A 23 8.25 6.29 -12.79
N GLU A 24 8.05 6.90 -13.97
CA GLU A 24 8.48 6.40 -15.29
C GLU A 24 9.94 5.93 -15.39
N ASN A 25 10.88 6.48 -14.59
CA ASN A 25 12.28 6.06 -14.52
C ASN A 25 12.85 5.97 -13.09
N ASP A 26 12.00 6.00 -12.05
CA ASP A 26 12.43 5.99 -10.65
C ASP A 26 11.96 4.71 -9.97
N SER A 27 12.89 3.75 -9.83
CA SER A 27 12.63 2.45 -9.20
C SER A 27 12.25 2.58 -7.72
N LEU A 28 12.71 3.63 -7.03
CA LEU A 28 12.34 3.91 -5.64
C LEU A 28 10.90 4.40 -5.55
N ALA A 29 10.55 5.39 -6.36
CA ALA A 29 9.19 5.92 -6.43
C ALA A 29 8.19 4.83 -6.82
N LEU A 30 8.54 3.99 -7.80
CA LEU A 30 7.73 2.86 -8.24
C LEU A 30 7.52 1.84 -7.10
N THR A 31 8.61 1.41 -6.46
CA THR A 31 8.55 0.41 -5.38
C THR A 31 7.74 0.93 -4.19
N ASN A 32 7.93 2.19 -3.80
CA ASN A 32 7.15 2.82 -2.73
C ASN A 32 5.68 3.00 -3.11
N GLY A 33 5.38 3.38 -4.35
CA GLY A 33 4.01 3.45 -4.85
C GLY A 33 3.30 2.10 -4.74
N ILE A 34 3.92 1.03 -5.24
CA ILE A 34 3.37 -0.33 -5.14
C ILE A 34 3.20 -0.70 -3.66
N MET A 35 4.21 -0.45 -2.82
CA MET A 35 4.15 -0.74 -1.39
C MET A 35 2.96 -0.06 -0.71
N PHE A 36 2.73 1.23 -0.96
CA PHE A 36 1.59 1.97 -0.38
C PHE A 36 0.25 1.42 -0.87
N THR A 37 0.14 1.08 -2.17
CA THR A 37 -1.09 0.47 -2.69
C THR A 37 -1.37 -0.90 -2.06
N THR A 38 -0.37 -1.78 -1.97
CA THR A 38 -0.53 -3.12 -1.41
C THR A 38 -0.80 -3.07 0.08
N LEU A 39 -0.14 -2.17 0.82
CA LEU A 39 -0.37 -1.97 2.25
C LEU A 39 -1.79 -1.43 2.48
N GLY A 40 -2.22 -0.44 1.71
CA GLY A 40 -3.58 0.11 1.79
C GLY A 40 -4.65 -0.93 1.51
N LEU A 41 -4.50 -1.75 0.47
CA LEU A 41 -5.43 -2.84 0.15
C LEU A 41 -5.45 -3.92 1.25
N THR A 42 -4.29 -4.27 1.80
CA THR A 42 -4.18 -5.24 2.90
C THR A 42 -4.84 -4.72 4.17
N ALA A 43 -4.61 -3.44 4.51
CA ALA A 43 -5.26 -2.78 5.63
C ALA A 43 -6.78 -2.71 5.44
N LEU A 44 -7.25 -2.41 4.22
CA LEU A 44 -8.67 -2.39 3.89
C LEU A 44 -9.30 -3.77 4.08
N PHE A 45 -8.64 -4.84 3.64
CA PHE A 45 -9.10 -6.21 3.80
C PHE A 45 -9.23 -6.62 5.28
N TRP A 46 -8.19 -6.40 6.09
CA TRP A 46 -8.23 -6.74 7.51
C TRP A 46 -9.25 -5.90 8.27
N THR A 47 -9.35 -4.61 7.94
CA THR A 47 -10.38 -3.72 8.51
C THR A 47 -11.77 -4.23 8.15
N ALA A 48 -12.01 -4.57 6.88
CA ALA A 48 -13.29 -5.10 6.43
C ALA A 48 -13.66 -6.38 7.17
N ARG A 49 -12.74 -7.35 7.25
CA ARG A 49 -12.97 -8.62 7.93
C ARG A 49 -13.28 -8.43 9.42
N GLY A 50 -12.50 -7.61 10.12
CA GLY A 50 -12.67 -7.40 11.56
C GLY A 50 -13.93 -6.61 11.92
N THR A 51 -14.43 -5.78 11.01
CA THR A 51 -15.53 -4.85 11.30
C THR A 51 -16.87 -5.22 10.68
N VAL A 52 -16.91 -6.09 9.65
CA VAL A 52 -18.14 -6.46 8.92
C VAL A 52 -19.26 -6.98 9.84
N GLN A 53 -18.91 -7.69 10.91
CA GLN A 53 -19.85 -8.23 11.90
C GLN A 53 -20.53 -7.15 12.76
N TYR A 54 -19.93 -5.96 12.83
CA TYR A 54 -20.44 -4.81 13.58
C TYR A 54 -21.11 -3.76 12.67
N LEU A 55 -21.08 -3.94 11.34
CA LEU A 55 -21.77 -3.05 10.41
C LEU A 55 -23.28 -3.37 10.40
N SER A 56 -24.09 -2.36 10.70
CA SER A 56 -25.53 -2.41 10.48
C SER A 56 -25.85 -2.68 9.00
N LYS A 57 -26.97 -3.38 8.73
CA LYS A 57 -27.43 -3.70 7.38
C LYS A 57 -27.58 -2.47 6.47
N ASP A 58 -27.89 -1.31 7.05
CA ASP A 58 -28.06 -0.04 6.33
C ASP A 58 -26.76 0.78 6.18
N SER A 59 -25.61 0.21 6.54
CA SER A 59 -24.34 0.92 6.44
C SER A 59 -23.90 1.09 4.97
N SER A 60 -23.60 2.33 4.59
CA SER A 60 -23.02 2.74 3.30
C SER A 60 -21.76 1.95 2.92
N LEU A 61 -21.02 1.40 3.90
CA LEU A 61 -19.77 0.67 3.70
C LEU A 61 -19.98 -0.82 3.43
N LEU A 62 -21.20 -1.34 3.65
CA LEU A 62 -21.47 -2.76 3.61
C LEU A 62 -21.27 -3.36 2.22
N TRP A 63 -21.54 -2.59 1.15
CA TRP A 63 -21.31 -3.05 -0.23
C TRP A 63 -19.83 -3.30 -0.53
N LEU A 64 -18.93 -2.52 0.06
CA LEU A 64 -17.47 -2.65 -0.11
C LEU A 64 -16.91 -3.71 0.84
N TYR A 65 -17.34 -3.70 2.10
CA TYR A 65 -16.75 -4.52 3.16
C TYR A 65 -17.20 -5.98 3.08
N ARG A 66 -18.43 -6.24 2.63
CA ARG A 66 -18.97 -7.60 2.51
C ARG A 66 -18.18 -8.49 1.53
N PRO A 67 -17.89 -8.10 0.27
CA PRO A 67 -17.08 -8.93 -0.62
C PRO A 67 -15.65 -9.12 -0.11
N LEU A 68 -15.04 -8.08 0.47
CA LEU A 68 -13.70 -8.17 1.06
C LEU A 68 -13.65 -9.15 2.24
N ALA A 69 -14.66 -9.16 3.10
CA ALA A 69 -14.71 -10.06 4.24
C ALA A 69 -14.99 -11.52 3.86
N THR A 70 -15.61 -11.77 2.71
CA THR A 70 -15.85 -13.13 2.19
C THR A 70 -14.60 -13.79 1.60
N LEU A 71 -13.54 -13.01 1.36
CA LEU A 71 -12.30 -13.54 0.81
C LEU A 71 -11.54 -14.40 1.84
N PRO A 72 -10.79 -15.43 1.38
CA PRO A 72 -10.03 -16.31 2.24
C PRO A 72 -8.96 -15.56 3.07
N GLU A 73 -8.63 -16.06 4.25
CA GLU A 73 -7.62 -15.45 5.14
C GLU A 73 -6.23 -15.40 4.52
N TRP A 74 -5.89 -16.40 3.70
CA TRP A 74 -4.61 -16.46 3.00
C TRP A 74 -4.39 -15.23 2.11
N VAL A 75 -5.44 -14.57 1.60
CA VAL A 75 -5.32 -13.33 0.81
C VAL A 75 -4.71 -12.21 1.65
N GLY A 76 -5.14 -12.07 2.90
CA GLY A 76 -4.58 -11.07 3.82
C GLY A 76 -3.14 -11.36 4.21
N TYR A 77 -2.80 -12.64 4.41
CA TYR A 77 -1.42 -13.05 4.72
C TYR A 77 -0.48 -12.88 3.52
N VAL A 78 -0.95 -13.15 2.30
CA VAL A 78 -0.20 -12.87 1.08
C VAL A 78 0.02 -11.37 0.93
N GLY A 79 -0.99 -10.54 1.17
CA GLY A 79 -0.86 -9.08 1.16
C GLY A 79 0.20 -8.57 2.15
N LEU A 80 0.23 -9.12 3.36
CA LEU A 80 1.26 -8.82 4.37
C LEU A 80 2.66 -9.27 3.91
N ALA A 81 2.79 -10.48 3.38
CA ALA A 81 4.07 -11.01 2.90
C ALA A 81 4.63 -10.17 1.74
N VAL A 82 3.78 -9.78 0.78
CA VAL A 82 4.14 -8.90 -0.34
C VAL A 82 4.58 -7.53 0.19
N THR A 83 3.83 -6.95 1.14
CA THR A 83 4.17 -5.65 1.74
C THR A 83 5.52 -5.71 2.45
N ALA A 84 5.81 -6.78 3.19
CA ALA A 84 7.11 -6.96 3.83
C ALA A 84 8.26 -7.11 2.81
N GLY A 85 8.04 -7.86 1.72
CA GLY A 85 9.00 -7.98 0.63
C GLY A 85 9.28 -6.64 -0.05
N LEU A 86 8.24 -5.84 -0.32
CA LEU A 86 8.37 -4.51 -0.90
C LEU A 86 9.08 -3.53 0.04
N LEU A 87 8.88 -3.66 1.35
CA LEU A 87 9.61 -2.86 2.34
C LEU A 87 11.11 -3.18 2.30
N ILE A 88 11.48 -4.45 2.20
CA ILE A 88 12.89 -4.87 2.06
C ILE A 88 13.48 -4.30 0.76
N LEU A 89 12.77 -4.43 -0.37
CA LEU A 89 13.22 -3.89 -1.65
C LEU A 89 13.37 -2.36 -1.62
N SER A 90 12.42 -1.66 -0.99
CA SER A 90 12.49 -0.20 -0.80
C SER A 90 13.74 0.20 -0.02
N VAL A 91 14.08 -0.51 1.06
CA VAL A 91 15.31 -0.26 1.83
C VAL A 91 16.55 -0.52 0.98
N VAL A 92 16.58 -1.61 0.20
CA VAL A 92 17.71 -1.92 -0.70
C VAL A 92 17.91 -0.80 -1.73
N PHE A 93 16.85 -0.38 -2.40
CA PHE A 93 16.94 0.72 -3.35
C PHE A 93 17.31 2.05 -2.69
N LEU A 94 16.87 2.29 -1.46
CA LEU A 94 17.18 3.51 -0.73
C LEU A 94 18.68 3.56 -0.44
N VAL A 95 19.24 2.44 0.05
CA VAL A 95 20.67 2.30 0.28
C VAL A 95 21.45 2.42 -1.02
N ASP A 96 20.99 1.78 -2.10
CA ASP A 96 21.64 1.86 -3.41
C ASP A 96 21.72 3.30 -3.93
N ASP A 97 20.60 4.04 -3.85
CA ASP A 97 20.56 5.44 -4.25
C ASP A 97 21.45 6.31 -3.35
N PHE A 98 21.45 6.10 -2.02
CA PHE A 98 22.38 6.76 -1.09
C PHE A 98 23.85 6.49 -1.39
N VAL A 99 24.21 5.28 -1.78
CA VAL A 99 25.59 4.89 -2.12
C VAL A 99 26.01 5.43 -3.49
N HIS A 100 25.07 5.55 -4.43
CA HIS A 100 25.33 6.07 -5.78
C HIS A 100 25.25 7.61 -5.88
N LEU A 101 24.56 8.27 -4.95
CA LEU A 101 24.49 9.73 -4.81
C LEU A 101 25.86 10.45 -4.75
N PRO A 102 26.87 10.01 -3.96
CA PRO A 102 28.19 10.65 -3.97
C PRO A 102 28.93 10.50 -5.31
N ARG A 103 28.63 9.49 -6.12
CA ARG A 103 29.26 9.28 -7.43
C ARG A 103 28.77 10.27 -8.50
N ARG A 104 27.54 10.80 -8.37
CA ARG A 104 27.01 11.86 -9.26
C ARG A 104 27.50 13.26 -8.90
N LYS A 105 27.87 13.52 -7.64
CA LYS A 105 28.44 14.83 -7.23
C LYS A 105 29.95 14.96 -7.46
N GLY A 106 30.67 13.86 -7.70
CA GLY A 106 32.12 13.86 -7.92
C GLY A 106 32.58 14.02 -9.38
N GLY A 107 31.65 14.17 -10.33
CA GLY A 107 31.95 14.28 -11.76
C GLY A 107 31.56 15.64 -12.34
N ASN A 108 32.08 16.73 -11.77
CA ASN A 108 32.08 18.03 -12.43
C ASN A 108 33.25 18.88 -11.90
N TYR A 109 34.44 18.57 -12.40
CA TYR A 109 35.58 19.49 -12.52
C TYR A 109 36.13 19.34 -13.92
#